data_AF-A0A2I1NAG2-F1
#
_entry.id   AF-A0A2I1NAG2-F1
#
_cell.length_a   1.000
_cell.length_b   1.000
_cell.length_c   1.000
_cell.angle_alpha   90.00
_cell.angle_beta   90.00
_cell.angle_gamma   90.00
#
_symmetry.space_group_name_H-M   'P 1'
#
loop_
_entity.id
_entity.type
_entity.pdbx_description
1 polymer ?
#
loop_
_entity_poly.entity_id
_entity_poly.type
_entity_poly.pdbx_seq_one_letter_code
_entity_poly.pdbx_strand_id
1 'polypeptide(L)' 'MQVDNMKDFIPEFFISLKKYNFKMFLNDMAAGIIVAIVALPLSIALGIASGVTPEAGLITAVIGCFIEPFWAGQNFK' A
#
# COMPACT_ATOMS: atom_id res chain seq x y z
N MET A 1 21.39 25.55 15.70
CA MET A 1 20.12 25.01 16.25
C MET A 1 20.24 23.49 16.15
N GLN A 2 20.20 22.81 17.29
CA GLN A 2 20.65 21.42 17.45
C GLN A 2 19.86 20.44 16.59
N VAL A 3 20.60 19.60 15.86
CA VAL A 3 20.07 18.45 15.13
C VAL A 3 20.07 17.30 16.14
N ASP A 4 18.92 17.05 16.78
CA ASP A 4 18.75 15.98 17.77
C ASP A 4 18.70 14.62 17.06
N ASN A 5 19.90 14.10 16.77
CA ASN A 5 20.24 12.87 16.05
C ASN A 5 19.85 11.56 16.77
N MET A 6 18.62 11.44 17.28
CA MET A 6 18.16 10.16 17.86
C MET A 6 16.66 9.86 17.66
N LYS A 7 15.89 10.79 17.07
CA LYS A 7 14.46 10.59 16.77
C LYS A 7 14.19 10.23 15.30
N ASP A 8 15.16 10.45 14.41
CA ASP A 8 15.01 10.24 12.96
C ASP A 8 15.20 8.78 12.52
N PHE A 9 15.62 7.89 13.42
CA PHE A 9 15.77 6.45 13.13
C PHE A 9 14.59 5.59 13.60
N ILE A 10 13.55 6.21 14.15
CA ILE A 10 12.32 5.49 14.52
C ILE A 10 11.45 5.45 13.26
N PRO A 11 11.15 4.28 12.70
CA PRO A 11 10.33 4.21 11.49
C PRO A 11 8.95 4.82 11.78
N GLU A 12 8.52 5.76 10.95
CA GLU A 12 7.20 6.39 11.01
C GLU A 12 6.05 5.35 11.09
N PHE A 13 6.29 4.15 10.56
CA PHE A 13 5.42 2.98 10.71
C PHE A 13 5.00 2.72 12.16
N PHE A 14 5.97 2.65 13.08
CA PHE A 14 5.72 2.31 14.48
C PHE A 14 5.01 3.45 15.21
N ILE A 15 5.24 4.69 14.80
CA ILE A 15 4.60 5.88 15.38
C ILE A 15 3.14 5.95 14.91
N SER A 16 2.90 5.70 13.62
CA SER A 16 1.57 5.71 12.99
C SER A 16 0.69 4.58 13.53
N LEU A 17 1.25 3.38 13.74
CA LEU A 17 0.53 2.26 14.38
C LEU A 17 0.06 2.60 15.80
N LYS A 18 0.86 3.35 16.57
CA LYS A 18 0.53 3.75 17.94
C LYS A 18 -0.59 4.80 18.02
N LYS A 19 -0.77 5.60 16.97
CA LYS A 19 -1.85 6.59 16.84
C LYS A 19 -3.09 6.04 16.10
N TYR A 20 -3.07 4.79 15.69
CA TYR A 20 -4.14 4.20 14.91
C TYR A 20 -5.45 4.13 15.71
N ASN A 21 -6.52 4.68 15.16
CA ASN A 21 -7.85 4.72 15.78
C ASN A 21 -8.90 4.15 14.82
N PHE A 22 -10.05 3.74 15.34
CA PHE A 22 -11.15 3.17 14.59
C PHE A 22 -11.65 4.05 13.44
N LYS A 23 -11.61 5.38 13.62
CA LYS A 23 -11.96 6.33 12.55
C LYS A 23 -10.98 6.27 11.36
N MET A 24 -9.69 6.07 11.63
CA MET A 24 -8.67 5.90 10.58
C MET A 24 -8.88 4.58 9.85
N PHE A 25 -9.19 3.51 10.58
CA PHE A 25 -9.56 2.22 10.00
C PHE A 25 -10.73 2.30 9.01
N LEU A 26 -11.80 3.01 9.36
CA LEU A 26 -12.93 3.20 8.44
C LEU A 26 -12.52 3.95 7.18
N ASN A 27 -11.63 4.95 7.32
CA ASN A 27 -11.13 5.71 6.18
C ASN A 27 -10.22 4.86 5.28
N ASP A 28 -9.33 4.06 5.87
CA ASP A 28 -8.44 3.14 5.14
C ASP A 28 -9.24 2.04 4.45
N MET A 29 -10.29 1.54 5.09
CA MET A 29 -11.20 0.55 4.50
C MET A 29 -11.93 1.14 3.28
N ALA A 30 -12.44 2.37 3.38
CA ALA A 30 -13.08 3.05 2.26
C ALA A 30 -12.08 3.29 1.10
N ALA A 31 -10.86 3.73 1.42
CA ALA A 31 -9.78 3.89 0.44
C ALA A 31 -9.42 2.55 -0.23
N GLY A 32 -9.32 1.47 0.54
CA GLY A 32 -9.05 0.13 0.05
C GLY A 32 -10.11 -0.38 -0.93
N ILE A 33 -11.39 -0.12 -0.66
CA ILE A 33 -12.50 -0.47 -1.58
C ILE A 33 -12.37 0.29 -2.90
N ILE A 34 -12.10 1.60 -2.85
CA ILE A 34 -11.93 2.43 -4.05
C ILE A 34 -10.76 1.93 -4.89
N VAL A 35 -9.62 1.65 -4.25
CA VAL A 35 -8.43 1.11 -4.91
C VAL A 35 -8.72 -0.26 -5.53
N ALA A 36 -9.42 -1.15 -4.84
CA ALA A 36 -9.78 -2.47 -5.37
C ALA A 36 -10.64 -2.38 -6.64
N ILE A 37 -11.62 -1.46 -6.67
CA ILE A 37 -12.49 -1.25 -7.84
C ILE A 37 -11.68 -0.79 -9.06
N VAL A 38 -10.68 0.08 -8.86
CA VAL A 38 -9.82 0.58 -9.95
C VAL A 38 -8.75 -0.43 -10.35
N ALA A 39 -8.22 -1.20 -9.41
CA ALA A 39 -7.13 -2.15 -9.64
C ALA A 39 -7.58 -3.41 -10.42
N LEU A 40 -8.80 -3.90 -10.20
CA LEU A 40 -9.34 -5.08 -10.89
C LEU A 40 -9.35 -4.96 -12.43
N PRO A 41 -9.94 -3.91 -13.04
CA PRO A 41 -9.90 -3.77 -14.50
C PRO A 41 -8.48 -3.48 -15.01
N LEU A 42 -7.67 -2.73 -14.24
CA LEU A 42 -6.29 -2.41 -14.59
C LEU A 42 -5.42 -3.68 -14.68
N SER A 43 -5.56 -4.62 -13.74
CA SER A 43 -4.76 -5.85 -13.72
C SER A 43 -5.11 -6.78 -14.88
N ILE A 44 -6.39 -6.85 -15.24
CA ILE A 44 -6.86 -7.63 -16.39
C ILE A 44 -6.33 -7.03 -17.69
N ALA A 45 -6.41 -5.70 -17.84
CA ALA A 45 -5.88 -5.00 -19.01
C ALA A 45 -4.36 -5.18 -19.16
N LEU A 46 -3.60 -5.07 -18.06
CA LEU A 46 -2.15 -5.29 -18.06
C LEU A 46 -1.78 -6.73 -18.42
N GLY A 47 -2.53 -7.71 -17.93
CA GLY A 47 -2.34 -9.12 -18.26
C GLY A 47 -2.51 -9.38 -19.76
N ILE A 48 -3.59 -8.87 -20.35
CA ILE A 48 -3.85 -8.97 -21.79
C ILE A 48 -2.76 -8.26 -22.60
N ALA A 49 -2.36 -7.05 -22.19
CA ALA A 49 -1.32 -6.27 -22.87
C ALA A 49 0.06 -6.95 -22.84
N SER A 50 0.32 -7.74 -21.80
CA SER A 50 1.57 -8.49 -21.62
C SER A 50 1.56 -9.85 -22.32
N GLY A 51 0.47 -10.22 -23.01
CA GLY A 51 0.32 -11.50 -23.71
C GLY A 51 0.18 -12.71 -22.77
N VAL A 52 -0.18 -12.48 -21.50
CA VAL A 52 -0.47 -13.52 -20.51
C VAL A 52 -1.97 -13.66 -20.28
N THR A 53 -2.40 -14.73 -19.60
CA THR A 53 -3.82 -14.88 -19.28
C THR A 53 -4.26 -13.86 -18.21
N PRO A 54 -5.52 -13.40 -18.23
CA PRO A 54 -6.05 -12.48 -17.22
C PRO A 54 -5.90 -12.98 -15.78
N GLU A 55 -5.93 -14.31 -15.55
CA GLU A 55 -5.75 -14.86 -14.20
C GLU A 55 -4.36 -14.54 -13.64
N ALA A 56 -3.31 -14.56 -14.48
CA ALA A 56 -1.96 -14.22 -14.06
C ALA A 56 -1.85 -12.74 -13.62
N GLY A 57 -2.54 -11.84 -14.33
CA GLY A 57 -2.62 -10.42 -13.97
C GLY A 57 -3.32 -10.19 -12.62
N LEU A 58 -4.43 -10.89 -12.39
CA LEU A 58 -5.16 -10.87 -11.12
C LEU A 58 -4.33 -11.41 -9.95
N ILE A 59 -3.66 -12.56 -10.13
CA ILE A 59 -2.81 -13.17 -9.10
C ILE A 59 -1.67 -12.21 -8.72
N THR A 60 -1.04 -11.60 -9.72
CA THR A 60 0.04 -10.63 -9.50
C THR A 60 -0.45 -9.40 -8.75
N ALA A 61 -1.63 -8.88 -9.09
CA ALA A 61 -2.21 -7.73 -8.40
C ALA A 61 -2.47 -8.01 -6.91
N VAL A 62 -3.02 -9.18 -6.57
CA VAL A 62 -3.25 -9.58 -5.17
C VAL A 62 -1.94 -9.70 -4.42
N ILE A 63 -0.95 -10.40 -4.97
CA ILE A 63 0.35 -10.63 -4.33
C ILE A 63 1.10 -9.30 -4.14
N GLY A 64 1.13 -8.46 -5.18
CA GLY A 64 1.77 -7.15 -5.14
C GLY A 64 1.18 -6.25 -4.05
N CYS A 65 -0.15 -6.18 -3.95
CA CYS A 65 -0.81 -5.40 -2.90
C CYS A 65 -0.46 -5.84 -1.47
N PHE A 66 -0.15 -7.12 -1.26
CA PHE A 66 0.28 -7.61 0.05
C PHE A 66 1.76 -7.35 0.35
N ILE A 67 2.64 -7.39 -0.66
CA ILE A 67 4.09 -7.31 -0.47
C ILE A 67 4.59 -5.85 -0.51
N GLU A 68 4.06 -5.03 -1.40
CA GLU A 68 4.48 -3.63 -1.59
C GLU A 68 4.48 -2.79 -0.30
N PRO A 69 3.47 -2.85 0.59
CA PRO A 69 3.46 -2.05 1.82
C PRO A 69 4.59 -2.39 2.80
N PHE A 70 5.11 -3.61 2.75
CA PHE A 70 6.26 -4.02 3.57
C PHE A 70 7.59 -3.52 2.99
N TRP A 71 7.68 -3.37 1.67
CA TRP A 71 8.87 -2.89 0.98
C TRP A 71 8.90 -1.38 0.76
N ALA A 72 7.73 -0.74 0.78
CA ALA A 72 7.55 0.70 0.66
C ALA A 72 8.15 1.40 1.89
N GLY A 73 9.39 1.86 1.74
CA GLY A 73 10.10 2.67 2.72
C GLY A 73 9.34 3.96 2.99
N GLN A 74 8.58 3.99 4.09
CA GLN A 74 7.74 5.12 4.45
C GLN A 74 8.55 6.31 4.96
N ASN A 75 8.89 7.20 4.02
CA ASN A 75 9.26 8.59 4.24
C ASN A 75 8.18 9.48 3.59
N PHE A 76 6.99 9.54 4.19
CA PHE A 76 5.98 10.52 3.82
C PHE A 76 6.14 11.73 4.75
N LYS A 77 6.80 12.77 4.23
CA LYS A 77 6.88 14.09 4.85
C LYS A 77 5.76 14.98 4.35
#